data_AF-A0A7J4RHX9-F1
#
_entry.id   AF-A0A7J4RHX9-F1
#
_cell.length_a   1.000
_cell.length_b   1.000
_cell.length_c   1.000
_cell.angle_alpha   90.00
_cell.angle_beta   90.00
_cell.angle_gamma   90.00
#
_symmetry.space_group_name_H-M   'P 1'
#
loop_
_entity.id
_entity.type
_entity.pdbx_description
1 polymer ?
#
loop_
_entity_poly.entity_id
_entity_poly.type
_entity_poly.pdbx_seq_one_letter_code
_entity_poly.pdbx_strand_id
1 'polypeptide(L)'
;MGGVHKGAAAGLAPAYSFSAYVAEVDVDVETGLVSCTNVWAAHDCGKALNPLAVEGQIIGSCHMGLGQVLSEKMVYGRTGHLQNANLLEYKIPSIHEMPHVTPIIVESSDPEGPFGAKEAGEGPLLPILPAVVNAVYDAIGVRIRDLPLTPDVVWKAISAKTKELGGIDETEMPSPRLEHSSLQSTLVARASEHKDRDRRRQRSEDTSAYVNGVLFGFDPNQPLEDQVEGWKSAVEPVPEQLAELGLAGKAWLKKEQRQMGGEQ
;
A
#
# COMPACT_ATOMS: atom_id res chain seq x y z
N MET A 1 -19.71 -15.60 -10.05
CA MET A 1 -18.55 -15.58 -9.14
C MET A 1 -17.39 -16.27 -9.84
N GLY A 2 -16.22 -15.65 -9.88
CA GLY A 2 -14.99 -16.19 -10.47
C GLY A 2 -15.02 -16.29 -11.99
N GLY A 3 -14.53 -15.25 -12.68
CA GLY A 3 -14.27 -15.32 -14.12
C GLY A 3 -13.17 -16.32 -14.48
N VAL A 4 -12.87 -16.41 -15.78
CA VAL A 4 -11.98 -17.43 -16.40
C VAL A 4 -10.47 -17.24 -16.07
N HIS A 5 -10.11 -16.29 -15.20
CA HIS A 5 -8.72 -15.93 -14.93
C HIS A 5 -8.23 -16.50 -13.59
N LYS A 6 -7.04 -17.10 -13.58
CA LYS A 6 -6.31 -17.43 -12.34
C LYS A 6 -6.14 -16.15 -11.52
N GLY A 7 -6.64 -16.14 -10.28
CA GLY A 7 -6.67 -14.97 -9.39
C GLY A 7 -8.04 -14.33 -9.22
N ALA A 8 -9.05 -14.69 -10.03
CA ALA A 8 -10.41 -14.16 -9.92
C ALA A 8 -11.22 -14.69 -8.71
N ALA A 9 -10.55 -15.41 -7.80
CA ALA A 9 -11.09 -15.90 -6.54
C ALA A 9 -10.38 -15.23 -5.35
N ALA A 10 -10.06 -13.94 -5.44
CA ALA A 10 -10.09 -13.12 -4.23
C ALA A 10 -11.57 -13.04 -3.82
N GLY A 11 -11.92 -13.56 -2.66
CA GLY A 11 -13.30 -13.50 -2.14
C GLY A 11 -13.80 -12.05 -2.15
N LEU A 12 -15.11 -11.85 -2.16
CA LEU A 12 -15.69 -10.55 -1.85
C LEU A 12 -15.20 -10.17 -0.44
N ALA A 13 -14.20 -9.30 -0.36
CA ALA A 13 -13.78 -8.72 0.90
C ALA A 13 -14.84 -7.67 1.28
N PRO A 14 -15.52 -7.81 2.44
CA PRO A 14 -16.49 -6.82 2.88
C PRO A 14 -15.84 -5.47 3.23
N ALA A 15 -14.53 -5.47 3.46
CA ALA A 15 -13.74 -4.31 3.84
C ALA A 15 -12.46 -4.19 3.00
N TYR A 16 -12.05 -2.96 2.69
CA TYR A 16 -10.83 -2.65 1.95
C TYR A 16 -9.83 -1.91 2.83
N SER A 17 -8.63 -2.47 2.99
CA SER A 17 -7.50 -1.78 3.60
C SER A 17 -6.71 -1.01 2.55
N PHE A 18 -6.14 0.13 2.94
CA PHE A 18 -5.33 0.98 2.08
C PHE A 18 -3.95 1.18 2.70
N SER A 19 -2.95 1.38 1.86
CA SER A 19 -1.58 1.62 2.31
C SER A 19 -0.91 2.70 1.48
N ALA A 20 -0.06 3.51 2.10
CA ALA A 20 0.75 4.52 1.43
C ALA A 20 2.18 4.47 1.98
N TYR A 21 3.14 4.13 1.10
CA TYR A 21 4.53 3.90 1.49
C TYR A 21 5.43 4.89 0.77
N VAL A 22 6.39 5.43 1.50
CA VAL A 22 7.52 6.20 0.96
C VAL A 22 8.78 5.43 1.33
N ALA A 23 9.63 5.16 0.34
CA ALA A 23 10.92 4.52 0.54
C ALA A 23 12.03 5.50 0.13
N GLU A 24 13.09 5.53 0.91
CA GLU A 24 14.34 6.21 0.60
C GLU A 24 15.40 5.15 0.30
N VAL A 25 16.19 5.39 -0.75
CA VAL A 25 17.20 4.44 -1.22
C VAL A 25 18.48 5.17 -1.59
N ASP A 26 19.60 4.50 -1.34
CA ASP A 26 20.90 4.82 -1.92
C ASP A 26 21.18 3.82 -3.04
N VAL A 27 21.66 4.32 -4.18
CA VAL A 27 22.07 3.49 -5.31
C VAL A 27 23.54 3.79 -5.62
N ASP A 28 24.39 2.79 -5.46
CA ASP A 28 25.77 2.84 -5.95
C ASP A 28 25.73 2.62 -7.47
N VAL A 29 26.04 3.67 -8.22
CA VAL A 29 25.97 3.65 -9.69
C VAL A 29 27.09 2.84 -10.34
N GLU A 30 28.22 2.66 -9.65
CA GLU A 30 29.38 1.90 -10.14
C GLU A 30 29.15 0.39 -9.98
N THR A 31 28.47 -0.03 -8.90
CA THR A 31 28.24 -1.45 -8.60
C THR A 31 26.81 -1.92 -8.86
N GLY A 32 25.85 -1.00 -8.97
CA GLY A 32 24.42 -1.28 -9.02
C GLY A 32 23.80 -1.68 -7.68
N LEU A 33 24.55 -1.61 -6.57
CA LEU A 33 24.02 -1.96 -5.26
C LEU A 33 22.94 -0.96 -4.82
N VAL A 34 21.77 -1.47 -4.45
CA VAL A 34 20.67 -0.68 -3.91
C VAL A 34 20.54 -0.97 -2.42
N SER A 35 20.52 0.08 -1.59
CA SER A 35 20.25 0.00 -0.16
C SER A 35 19.02 0.84 0.18
N CYS A 36 18.00 0.24 0.77
CA CYS A 36 16.87 1.00 1.30
C CYS A 36 17.22 1.47 2.71
N THR A 37 17.20 2.77 2.94
CA THR A 37 17.68 3.39 4.20
C THR A 37 16.52 3.71 5.14
N ASN A 38 15.42 4.24 4.61
CA ASN A 38 14.23 4.61 5.38
C ASN A 38 12.94 4.19 4.68
N VAL A 39 11.94 3.81 5.46
CA VAL A 39 10.59 3.52 4.98
C VAL A 39 9.57 4.17 5.92
N TRP A 40 8.66 4.98 5.36
CA TRP A 40 7.46 5.43 6.06
C TRP A 40 6.27 4.62 5.55
N ALA A 41 5.72 3.79 6.42
CA ALA A 41 4.74 2.78 6.05
C ALA A 41 3.40 3.07 6.72
N ALA A 42 2.50 3.76 6.00
CA ALA A 42 1.15 3.98 6.47
C ALA A 42 0.22 2.86 6.00
N HIS A 43 -0.54 2.28 6.94
CA HIS A 43 -1.52 1.24 6.65
C HIS A 43 -2.82 1.47 7.41
N ASP A 44 -3.93 1.43 6.67
CA ASP A 44 -5.29 1.57 7.16
C ASP A 44 -5.88 0.20 7.49
N CYS A 45 -5.79 -0.15 8.77
CA CYS A 45 -6.36 -1.36 9.34
C CYS A 45 -7.72 -1.11 10.02
N GLY A 46 -8.39 0.00 9.72
CA GLY A 46 -9.69 0.34 10.29
C GLY A 46 -9.63 0.71 11.77
N LYS A 47 -9.42 -0.26 12.65
CA LYS A 47 -9.20 -0.08 14.09
C LYS A 47 -8.11 -1.06 14.53
N ALA A 48 -7.03 -0.54 15.10
CA ALA A 48 -5.96 -1.37 15.61
C ALA A 48 -6.37 -2.02 16.94
N LEU A 49 -6.79 -3.29 16.90
CA LEU A 49 -7.15 -4.06 18.10
C LEU A 49 -5.94 -4.24 19.04
N ASN A 50 -4.77 -4.44 18.46
CA ASN A 50 -3.49 -4.46 19.16
C ASN A 50 -2.46 -3.65 18.35
N PRO A 51 -2.26 -2.36 18.67
CA PRO A 51 -1.34 -1.49 17.93
C PRO A 51 0.08 -2.05 17.81
N LEU A 52 0.61 -2.64 18.88
CA LEU A 52 1.96 -3.23 18.89
C LEU A 52 2.08 -4.39 17.88
N ALA A 53 1.06 -5.23 17.78
CA ALA A 53 1.04 -6.31 16.81
C ALA A 53 0.92 -5.79 15.37
N VAL A 54 0.11 -4.75 15.14
CA VAL A 54 -0.05 -4.10 13.83
C VAL A 54 1.26 -3.45 13.38
N GLU A 55 1.96 -2.74 14.27
CA GLU A 55 3.30 -2.19 13.99
C GLU A 55 4.28 -3.30 13.62
N GLY A 56 4.28 -4.41 14.38
CA GLY A 56 5.11 -5.58 14.08
C GLY A 56 4.80 -6.20 12.71
N GLN A 57 3.53 -6.27 12.32
CA GLN A 57 3.14 -6.73 10.98
C GLN A 57 3.66 -5.79 9.89
N ILE A 58 3.46 -4.47 10.04
CA ILE A 58 3.95 -3.47 9.06
C ILE A 58 5.47 -3.61 8.85
N ILE A 59 6.23 -3.76 9.94
CA ILE A 59 7.69 -3.94 9.89
C ILE A 59 8.05 -5.27 9.24
N GLY A 60 7.40 -6.37 9.62
CA GLY A 60 7.63 -7.70 9.03
C GLY A 60 7.27 -7.76 7.54
N SER A 61 6.21 -7.07 7.13
CA SER A 61 5.83 -6.92 5.73
C SER A 61 6.87 -6.14 4.92
N CYS A 62 7.47 -5.09 5.51
CA CYS A 62 8.60 -4.40 4.88
C CYS A 62 9.79 -5.33 4.70
N HIS A 63 10.16 -6.12 5.73
CA HIS A 63 11.24 -7.12 5.62
C HIS A 63 11.01 -8.11 4.48
N MET A 64 9.82 -8.69 4.40
CA MET A 64 9.47 -9.68 3.37
C MET A 64 9.47 -9.06 1.96
N GLY A 65 8.86 -7.89 1.81
CA GLY A 65 8.81 -7.22 0.51
C GLY A 65 10.17 -6.65 0.06
N LEU A 66 11.05 -6.26 0.99
CA LEU A 66 12.44 -5.90 0.69
C LEU A 66 13.22 -7.09 0.16
N GLY A 67 13.01 -8.27 0.73
CA GLY A 67 13.58 -9.51 0.19
C GLY A 67 13.17 -9.70 -1.27
N GLN A 68 11.88 -9.65 -1.56
CA GLN A 68 11.37 -9.81 -2.93
C GLN A 68 11.89 -8.74 -3.90
N VAL A 69 12.03 -7.49 -3.47
CA VAL A 69 12.45 -6.40 -4.37
C VAL A 69 13.96 -6.35 -4.58
N LEU A 70 14.79 -6.74 -3.61
CA LEU A 70 16.25 -6.58 -3.69
C LEU A 70 17.03 -7.87 -3.95
N SER A 71 16.56 -9.04 -3.49
CA SER A 71 17.45 -10.20 -3.39
C SER A 71 16.82 -11.57 -3.64
N GLU A 72 15.57 -11.78 -3.26
CA GLU A 72 14.91 -13.09 -3.30
C GLU A 72 14.50 -13.47 -4.72
N LYS A 73 14.98 -14.62 -5.19
CA LYS A 73 14.62 -15.21 -6.48
C LYS A 73 14.79 -16.71 -6.45
N MET A 74 13.84 -17.44 -7.02
CA MET A 74 13.99 -18.88 -7.27
C MET A 74 14.71 -19.10 -8.59
N VAL A 75 15.80 -19.88 -8.57
CA VAL A 75 16.61 -20.18 -9.76
C VAL A 75 16.38 -21.63 -10.17
N TYR A 76 15.79 -21.83 -11.35
CA TYR A 76 15.52 -23.17 -11.89
C TYR A 76 16.53 -23.52 -12.99
N GLY A 77 17.14 -24.70 -12.86
CA GLY A 77 18.02 -25.25 -13.87
C GLY A 77 17.27 -25.77 -15.10
N ARG A 78 18.00 -26.17 -16.15
CA ARG A 78 17.41 -26.67 -17.42
C ARG A 78 16.49 -27.89 -17.25
N THR A 79 16.69 -28.65 -16.19
CA THR A 79 15.90 -29.85 -15.84
C THR A 79 14.71 -29.54 -14.93
N GLY A 80 14.49 -28.27 -14.57
CA GLY A 80 13.40 -27.84 -13.69
C GLY A 80 13.69 -27.97 -12.18
N HIS A 81 14.89 -28.41 -11.80
CA HIS A 81 15.29 -28.44 -10.39
C HIS A 81 15.62 -27.03 -9.87
N LEU A 82 15.12 -26.72 -8.66
CA LEU A 82 15.47 -25.51 -7.92
C LEU A 82 16.93 -25.60 -7.47
N GLN A 83 17.76 -24.67 -7.92
CA GLN A 83 19.21 -24.69 -7.70
C GLN A 83 19.58 -24.09 -6.35
N ASN A 84 18.85 -23.08 -5.88
CA ASN A 84 19.15 -22.33 -4.66
C ASN A 84 18.16 -22.64 -3.52
N ALA A 85 17.86 -23.92 -3.28
CA ALA A 85 16.96 -24.37 -2.22
C ALA A 85 17.61 -24.34 -0.81
N ASN A 86 18.32 -23.27 -0.50
CA ASN A 86 19.06 -23.10 0.75
C ASN A 86 19.10 -21.60 1.14
N LEU A 87 19.34 -21.30 2.42
CA LEU A 87 19.35 -19.94 2.94
C LEU A 87 20.64 -19.15 2.66
N LEU A 88 21.61 -19.74 1.97
CA LEU A 88 22.82 -19.04 1.53
C LEU A 88 22.61 -18.38 0.17
N GLU A 89 21.97 -19.10 -0.76
CA GLU A 89 21.76 -18.65 -2.14
C GLU A 89 20.36 -18.06 -2.37
N TYR A 90 19.36 -18.45 -1.56
CA TYR A 90 18.10 -17.71 -1.45
C TYR A 90 18.25 -16.63 -0.39
N LYS A 91 18.61 -15.42 -0.83
CA LYS A 91 19.07 -14.33 0.04
C LYS A 91 17.89 -13.59 0.67
N ILE A 92 17.58 -13.94 1.91
CA ILE A 92 16.64 -13.20 2.77
C ILE A 92 17.39 -12.03 3.41
N PRO A 93 16.82 -10.82 3.49
CA PRO A 93 17.46 -9.68 4.14
C PRO A 93 17.84 -9.97 5.59
N SER A 94 19.07 -9.65 5.95
CA SER A 94 19.57 -9.67 7.31
C SER A 94 19.19 -8.39 8.07
N ILE A 95 19.46 -8.37 9.39
CA ILE A 95 19.20 -7.19 10.23
C ILE A 95 19.97 -5.94 9.78
N HIS A 96 21.12 -6.11 9.12
CA HIS A 96 21.95 -4.99 8.65
C HIS A 96 21.45 -4.39 7.34
N GLU A 97 20.59 -5.11 6.62
CA GLU A 97 19.98 -4.69 5.35
C GLU A 97 18.57 -4.11 5.57
N MET A 98 18.08 -4.11 6.81
CA MET A 98 16.79 -3.53 7.14
C MET A 98 16.87 -2.00 7.23
N PRO A 99 15.96 -1.27 6.56
CA PRO A 99 15.83 0.17 6.72
C PRO A 99 15.29 0.52 8.10
N HIS A 100 15.39 1.80 8.46
CA HIS A 100 14.57 2.36 9.51
C HIS A 100 13.11 2.44 9.04
N VAL A 101 12.26 1.55 9.57
CA VAL A 101 10.83 1.52 9.27
C VAL A 101 10.08 2.36 10.31
N THR A 102 9.36 3.38 9.84
CA THR A 102 8.38 4.15 10.62
C THR A 102 6.98 3.64 10.29
N PRO A 103 6.40 2.73 11.11
CA PRO A 103 5.03 2.27 10.92
C PRO A 103 4.03 3.37 11.32
N ILE A 104 3.01 3.58 10.50
CA ILE A 104 1.95 4.57 10.73
C ILE A 104 0.60 3.85 10.64
N ILE A 105 -0.07 3.71 11.78
CA ILE A 105 -1.42 3.14 11.84
C ILE A 105 -2.42 4.20 11.42
N VAL A 106 -3.24 3.88 10.42
CA VAL A 106 -4.39 4.67 10.00
C VAL A 106 -5.66 3.93 10.42
N GLU A 107 -6.60 4.66 11.02
CA GLU A 107 -7.83 4.08 11.55
C GLU A 107 -9.05 4.67 10.83
N SER A 108 -9.52 4.03 9.75
CA SER A 108 -10.74 4.47 9.03
C SER A 108 -12.05 4.01 9.67
N SER A 109 -12.01 3.06 10.62
CA SER A 109 -13.16 2.38 11.24
C SER A 109 -14.20 1.84 10.23
N ASP A 110 -14.08 0.55 9.90
CA ASP A 110 -14.99 -0.11 8.95
C ASP A 110 -16.31 -0.53 9.62
N PRO A 111 -17.51 -0.18 9.08
CA PRO A 111 -18.78 -0.51 9.71
C PRO A 111 -19.05 -2.02 9.80
N GLU A 112 -18.48 -2.82 8.90
CA GLU A 112 -18.63 -4.28 8.86
C GLU A 112 -17.54 -5.00 9.70
N GLY A 113 -16.51 -4.26 10.11
CA GLY A 113 -15.39 -4.77 10.88
C GLY A 113 -15.71 -4.91 12.37
N PRO A 114 -15.20 -5.96 13.06
CA PRO A 114 -15.35 -6.06 14.51
C PRO A 114 -14.69 -4.86 15.17
N PHE A 115 -15.46 -4.08 15.92
CA PHE A 115 -15.02 -2.79 16.49
C PHE A 115 -14.45 -1.78 15.48
N GLY A 116 -14.76 -1.91 14.19
CA GLY A 116 -14.17 -1.06 13.15
C GLY A 116 -12.92 -1.63 12.49
N ALA A 117 -12.46 -2.83 12.86
CA ALA A 117 -11.19 -3.38 12.41
C ALA A 117 -11.23 -3.95 10.99
N LYS A 118 -10.12 -3.78 10.26
CA LYS A 118 -9.79 -4.40 8.98
C LYS A 118 -8.51 -5.22 9.11
N GLU A 119 -8.06 -5.82 8.00
CA GLU A 119 -6.82 -6.60 8.00
C GLU A 119 -5.59 -5.71 8.19
N ALA A 120 -4.52 -6.33 8.70
CA ALA A 120 -3.19 -5.74 8.84
C ALA A 120 -2.07 -6.77 8.61
N GLY A 121 -2.35 -7.83 7.85
CA GLY A 121 -1.44 -8.96 7.66
C GLY A 121 -0.76 -8.93 6.28
N GLU A 122 -1.54 -8.86 5.21
CA GLU A 122 -1.02 -8.95 3.84
C GLU A 122 -0.97 -7.57 3.17
N GLY A 123 -1.92 -6.68 3.44
CA GLY A 123 -1.98 -5.35 2.84
C GLY A 123 -0.75 -4.46 3.08
N PRO A 124 -0.04 -4.56 4.22
CA PRO A 124 1.21 -3.82 4.42
C PRO A 124 2.40 -4.32 3.57
N LEU A 125 2.34 -5.51 2.96
CA LEU A 125 3.46 -6.03 2.16
C LEU A 125 3.50 -5.44 0.77
N LEU A 126 2.36 -5.37 0.10
CA LEU A 126 2.27 -5.01 -1.32
C LEU A 126 2.92 -3.65 -1.70
N PRO A 127 2.84 -2.58 -0.88
CA PRO A 127 3.30 -1.24 -1.28
C PRO A 127 4.82 -1.04 -1.25
N ILE A 128 5.59 -1.85 -0.51
CA ILE A 128 7.03 -1.63 -0.39
C ILE A 128 7.76 -1.89 -1.72
N LEU A 129 7.31 -2.89 -2.50
CA LEU A 129 7.89 -3.21 -3.80
C LEU A 129 7.86 -2.01 -4.77
N PRO A 130 6.69 -1.42 -5.10
CA PRO A 130 6.65 -0.27 -5.98
C PRO A 130 7.28 0.98 -5.36
N ALA A 131 7.25 1.15 -4.03
CA ALA A 131 7.90 2.28 -3.37
C ALA A 131 9.41 2.26 -3.61
N VAL A 132 10.07 1.11 -3.41
CA VAL A 132 11.51 0.95 -3.65
C VAL A 132 11.85 1.09 -5.13
N VAL A 133 11.08 0.45 -6.03
CA VAL A 133 11.32 0.58 -7.48
C VAL A 133 11.17 2.02 -7.97
N ASN A 134 10.20 2.77 -7.42
CA ASN A 134 10.03 4.19 -7.74
C ASN A 134 11.16 5.05 -7.18
N ALA A 135 11.63 4.77 -5.96
CA ALA A 135 12.77 5.47 -5.37
C ALA A 135 14.07 5.22 -6.15
N VAL A 136 14.30 3.99 -6.63
CA VAL A 136 15.43 3.70 -7.52
C VAL A 136 15.31 4.48 -8.83
N TYR A 137 14.11 4.52 -9.44
CA TYR A 137 13.91 5.34 -10.63
C TYR A 137 14.18 6.83 -10.36
N ASP A 138 13.74 7.36 -9.21
CA ASP A 138 13.98 8.73 -8.79
C ASP A 138 15.48 9.02 -8.58
N ALA A 139 16.24 8.05 -8.07
CA ALA A 139 17.67 8.18 -7.88
C ALA A 139 18.46 8.20 -9.20
N ILE A 140 18.24 7.21 -10.08
CA ILE A 140 19.11 6.96 -11.24
C ILE A 140 18.46 7.21 -12.61
N GLY A 141 17.16 7.52 -12.67
CA GLY A 141 16.44 7.78 -13.92
C GLY A 141 16.18 6.56 -14.80
N VAL A 142 16.48 5.36 -14.30
CA VAL A 142 16.33 4.10 -15.04
C VAL A 142 15.11 3.33 -14.55
N ARG A 143 14.19 3.00 -15.47
CA ARG A 143 12.98 2.25 -15.15
C ARG A 143 13.18 0.75 -15.32
N ILE A 144 13.53 0.08 -14.23
CA ILE A 144 13.66 -1.39 -14.17
C ILE A 144 12.28 -2.02 -13.98
N ARG A 145 11.97 -3.07 -14.74
CA ARG A 145 10.64 -3.73 -14.75
C ARG A 145 10.67 -5.17 -14.28
N ASP A 146 11.85 -5.69 -14.00
CA ASP A 146 12.06 -7.06 -13.54
C ASP A 146 12.62 -7.03 -12.11
N LEU A 147 12.06 -7.88 -11.26
CA LEU A 147 12.55 -8.10 -9.91
C LEU A 147 13.30 -9.43 -9.82
N PRO A 148 14.23 -9.56 -8.86
CA PRO A 148 14.72 -8.54 -7.93
C PRO A 148 15.69 -7.54 -8.59
N LEU A 149 15.87 -6.37 -7.95
CA LEU A 149 16.85 -5.34 -8.27
C LEU A 149 18.25 -5.73 -7.76
N THR A 150 18.74 -6.90 -8.18
CA THR A 150 20.10 -7.33 -7.81
C THR A 150 21.15 -6.41 -8.43
N PRO A 151 22.35 -6.30 -7.83
CA PRO A 151 23.39 -5.40 -8.34
C PRO A 151 23.70 -5.60 -9.82
N ASP A 152 23.73 -6.85 -10.29
CA ASP A 152 23.98 -7.14 -11.71
C ASP A 152 22.85 -6.70 -12.65
N VAL A 153 21.60 -6.67 -12.19
CA VAL A 153 20.45 -6.20 -12.96
C VAL A 153 20.47 -4.68 -13.04
N VAL A 154 20.67 -4.01 -11.91
CA VAL A 154 20.71 -2.55 -11.81
C VAL A 154 21.91 -2.00 -12.58
N TRP A 155 23.10 -2.57 -12.39
CA TRP A 155 24.33 -2.18 -13.09
C TRP A 155 24.20 -2.31 -14.62
N LYS A 156 23.61 -3.40 -15.11
CA LYS A 156 23.33 -3.55 -16.56
C LYS A 156 22.39 -2.48 -17.07
N ALA A 157 21.38 -2.10 -16.28
CA ALA A 157 20.42 -1.09 -16.66
C ALA A 157 21.06 0.32 -16.69
N ILE A 158 21.92 0.64 -15.71
CA ILE A 158 22.74 1.86 -15.67
C ILE A 158 23.67 1.91 -16.88
N SER A 159 24.44 0.84 -17.13
CA SER A 159 25.38 0.76 -18.25
C SER A 159 24.71 0.92 -19.62
N ALA A 160 23.50 0.38 -19.78
CA ALA A 160 22.71 0.57 -20.98
C ALA A 160 22.29 2.03 -21.15
N LYS A 161 21.92 2.70 -20.04
CA LYS A 161 21.50 4.10 -20.05
C LYS A 161 22.66 5.06 -20.32
N THR A 162 23.82 4.87 -19.69
CA THR A 162 25.01 5.70 -19.95
C THR A 162 25.44 5.62 -21.41
N LYS A 163 25.39 4.43 -22.01
CA LYS A 163 25.66 4.23 -23.44
C LYS A 163 24.66 4.96 -24.35
N GLU A 164 23.37 4.93 -24.01
CA GLU A 164 22.33 5.69 -24.72
C GLU A 164 22.60 7.20 -24.68
N LEU A 165 23.10 7.70 -23.56
CA LEU A 165 23.45 9.10 -23.33
C LEU A 165 24.81 9.52 -23.91
N GLY A 166 25.44 8.67 -24.73
CA GLY A 166 26.71 9.00 -25.39
C GLY A 166 27.96 8.60 -24.61
N GLY A 167 27.83 7.69 -23.64
CA GLY A 167 28.97 7.20 -22.83
C GLY A 167 29.40 8.18 -21.75
N ILE A 168 28.44 8.91 -21.16
CA ILE A 168 28.70 9.74 -19.99
C ILE A 168 29.11 8.89 -18.79
N ASP A 169 29.77 9.53 -17.82
CA ASP A 169 30.06 8.94 -16.52
C ASP A 169 28.74 8.62 -15.78
N GLU A 170 28.67 7.45 -15.14
CA GLU A 170 27.51 7.00 -14.37
C GLU A 170 27.13 7.94 -13.22
N THR A 171 28.09 8.67 -12.65
CA THR A 171 27.85 9.67 -11.58
C THR A 171 27.23 10.97 -12.11
N GLU A 172 27.29 11.21 -13.42
CA GLU A 172 26.72 12.37 -14.09
C GLU A 172 25.33 12.08 -14.69
N MET A 173 24.78 10.88 -14.45
CA MET A 173 23.45 10.54 -14.95
C MET A 173 22.38 11.49 -14.39
N PRO A 174 21.45 11.98 -15.22
CA PRO A 174 20.40 12.86 -14.77
C PRO A 174 19.33 12.09 -13.97
N SER A 175 19.09 12.51 -12.73
CA SER A 175 17.93 12.06 -11.96
C SER A 175 16.64 12.73 -12.49
N PRO A 176 15.51 12.02 -12.51
CA PRO A 176 14.21 12.61 -12.79
C PRO A 176 13.94 13.77 -11.82
N ARG A 177 13.27 14.81 -12.32
CA ARG A 177 12.75 15.88 -11.46
C ARG A 177 11.24 15.96 -11.60
N LEU A 178 10.57 16.10 -10.47
CA LEU A 178 9.13 16.31 -10.44
C LEU A 178 8.82 17.74 -10.87
N GLU A 179 8.14 17.88 -12.02
CA GLU A 179 7.57 19.14 -12.45
C GLU A 179 6.10 19.22 -12.03
N HIS A 180 5.79 20.17 -11.15
CA HIS A 180 4.44 20.37 -10.67
C HIS A 180 3.57 21.06 -11.71
N SER A 181 2.32 20.59 -11.84
CA SER A 181 1.33 21.28 -12.67
C SER A 181 0.76 22.51 -11.97
N SER A 182 -0.01 23.33 -12.70
CA SER A 182 -0.75 24.46 -12.14
C SER A 182 -1.74 24.08 -11.04
N LEU A 183 -2.10 22.80 -10.90
CA LEU A 183 -3.01 22.30 -9.86
C LEU A 183 -2.31 22.06 -8.51
N GLN A 184 -0.99 22.11 -8.44
CA GLN A 184 -0.25 21.77 -7.22
C GLN A 184 -0.66 22.61 -6.02
N SER A 185 -0.80 23.93 -6.18
CA SER A 185 -1.21 24.83 -5.10
C SER A 185 -2.61 24.49 -4.58
N THR A 186 -3.54 24.19 -5.50
CA THR A 186 -4.91 23.76 -5.18
C THR A 186 -4.91 22.44 -4.40
N LEU A 187 -4.12 21.46 -4.84
CA LEU A 187 -4.02 20.15 -4.17
C LEU A 187 -3.45 20.27 -2.76
N VAL A 188 -2.40 21.08 -2.58
CA VAL A 188 -1.79 21.33 -1.26
C VAL A 188 -2.79 21.98 -0.31
N ALA A 189 -3.55 22.98 -0.78
CA ALA A 189 -4.58 23.63 0.04
C ALA A 189 -5.67 22.64 0.48
N ARG A 190 -6.22 21.87 -0.47
CA ARG A 190 -7.24 20.84 -0.19
C ARG A 190 -6.75 19.75 0.76
N ALA A 191 -5.50 19.32 0.61
CA ALA A 191 -4.90 18.34 1.51
C ALA A 191 -4.79 18.87 2.94
N SER A 192 -4.46 20.16 3.11
CA SER A 192 -4.42 20.80 4.43
C SER A 192 -5.81 20.86 5.08
N GLU A 193 -6.83 21.28 4.32
CA GLU A 193 -8.22 21.32 4.81
C GLU A 193 -8.74 19.93 5.19
N HIS A 194 -8.43 18.92 4.36
CA HIS A 194 -8.77 17.52 4.61
C HIS A 194 -8.14 17.01 5.92
N LYS A 195 -6.85 17.28 6.13
CA LYS A 195 -6.13 16.93 7.36
C LYS A 195 -6.78 17.52 8.62
N ASP A 196 -7.21 18.77 8.56
CA ASP A 196 -7.87 19.42 9.70
C ASP A 196 -9.28 18.87 9.95
N ARG A 197 -9.98 18.40 8.91
CA ARG A 197 -11.25 17.68 9.04
C ARG A 197 -11.04 16.30 9.69
N ASP A 198 -10.06 15.52 9.25
CA ASP A 198 -9.70 14.23 9.84
C ASP A 198 -9.42 14.36 11.34
N ARG A 199 -8.57 15.33 11.71
CA ARG A 199 -8.21 15.59 13.11
C ARG A 199 -9.40 15.94 13.98
N ARG A 200 -10.36 16.71 13.45
CA ARG A 200 -11.59 17.06 14.18
C ARG A 200 -12.47 15.84 14.37
N ARG A 201 -12.62 15.02 13.32
CA ARG A 201 -13.46 13.83 13.37
C ARG A 201 -12.94 12.77 14.33
N GLN A 202 -11.63 12.53 14.35
CA GLN A 202 -10.98 11.62 15.31
C GLN A 202 -11.25 11.98 16.78
N ARG A 203 -11.64 13.24 17.05
CA ARG A 203 -11.95 13.76 18.40
C ARG A 203 -13.45 13.86 18.68
N SER A 204 -14.30 13.31 17.82
CA SER A 204 -15.76 13.40 17.91
C SER A 204 -16.40 12.02 17.96
N GLU A 205 -17.64 11.96 18.46
CA GLU A 205 -18.48 10.75 18.39
C GLU A 205 -19.17 10.58 17.03
N ASP A 206 -18.82 11.40 16.03
CA ASP A 206 -19.48 11.44 14.73
C ASP A 206 -19.12 10.22 13.85
N THR A 207 -20.11 9.34 13.69
CA THR A 207 -20.03 8.12 12.88
C THR A 207 -20.58 8.29 11.46
N SER A 208 -20.94 9.51 11.03
CA SER A 208 -21.50 9.76 9.69
C SER A 208 -20.55 9.36 8.55
N ALA A 209 -21.07 9.07 7.37
CA ALA A 209 -20.25 8.60 6.25
C ALA A 209 -19.19 9.65 5.83
N TYR A 210 -17.95 9.22 5.61
CA TYR A 210 -16.87 10.11 5.21
C TYR A 210 -16.86 10.34 3.70
N VAL A 211 -16.99 11.60 3.26
CA VAL A 211 -16.83 11.94 1.85
C VAL A 211 -15.35 12.15 1.53
N ASN A 212 -14.74 11.15 0.87
CA ASN A 212 -13.34 11.17 0.41
C ASN A 212 -13.08 12.05 -0.82
N GLY A 213 -14.13 12.65 -1.39
CA GLY A 213 -14.06 13.43 -2.62
C GLY A 213 -13.38 14.81 -2.52
N VAL A 214 -13.12 15.31 -1.32
CA VAL A 214 -12.68 16.70 -1.10
C VAL A 214 -11.37 17.04 -1.83
N LEU A 215 -10.43 16.10 -1.92
CA LEU A 215 -9.18 16.29 -2.66
C LEU A 215 -9.43 16.59 -4.16
N PHE A 216 -10.52 16.06 -4.70
CA PHE A 216 -10.96 16.26 -6.07
C PHE A 216 -11.88 17.47 -6.25
N GLY A 217 -12.22 18.17 -5.16
CA GLY A 217 -13.02 19.40 -5.18
C GLY A 217 -14.51 19.19 -4.94
N PHE A 218 -14.90 18.01 -4.46
CA PHE A 218 -16.27 17.72 -4.05
C PHE A 218 -16.57 18.33 -2.67
N ASP A 219 -17.82 18.70 -2.45
CA ASP A 219 -18.35 19.18 -1.17
C ASP A 219 -18.17 18.09 -0.10
N PRO A 220 -17.52 18.40 1.04
CA PRO A 220 -17.32 17.46 2.13
C PRO A 220 -18.60 16.97 2.82
N ASN A 221 -19.72 17.69 2.69
CA ASN A 221 -20.96 17.44 3.43
C ASN A 221 -22.07 16.85 2.57
N GLN A 222 -21.84 16.71 1.26
CA GLN A 222 -22.81 16.11 0.34
C GLN A 222 -22.30 14.73 -0.11
N PRO A 223 -23.13 13.69 -0.11
CA PRO A 223 -22.81 12.41 -0.72
C PRO A 223 -22.35 12.56 -2.18
N LEU A 224 -21.44 11.69 -2.64
CA LEU A 224 -20.95 11.75 -4.03
C LEU A 224 -22.05 11.49 -5.07
N GLU A 225 -23.09 10.72 -4.72
CA GLU A 225 -24.26 10.49 -5.57
C GLU A 225 -25.06 11.76 -5.87
N ASP A 226 -25.06 12.72 -4.95
CA ASP A 226 -25.72 14.01 -5.12
C ASP A 226 -24.85 15.00 -5.93
N GLN A 227 -23.54 14.73 -6.01
CA GLN A 227 -22.57 15.61 -6.66
C GLN A 227 -22.15 15.14 -8.05
N VAL A 228 -22.26 13.84 -8.34
CA VAL A 228 -21.77 13.21 -9.57
C VAL A 228 -22.86 12.35 -10.19
N GLU A 229 -23.34 12.79 -11.34
CA GLU A 229 -24.34 12.04 -12.11
C GLU A 229 -23.83 10.64 -12.46
N GLY A 230 -24.63 9.61 -12.13
CA GLY A 230 -24.30 8.21 -12.38
C GLY A 230 -23.44 7.54 -11.29
N TRP A 231 -23.01 8.29 -10.26
CA TRP A 231 -22.36 7.71 -9.09
C TRP A 231 -23.38 6.91 -8.26
N LYS A 232 -23.02 5.70 -7.86
CA LYS A 232 -23.87 4.81 -7.05
C LYS A 232 -23.15 4.49 -5.75
N SER A 233 -23.71 4.86 -4.61
CA SER A 233 -23.25 4.35 -3.33
C SER A 233 -23.84 2.95 -3.07
N ALA A 234 -23.14 2.14 -2.28
CA ALA A 234 -23.72 0.92 -1.74
C ALA A 234 -24.67 1.32 -0.60
N VAL A 235 -25.96 1.22 -0.86
CA VAL A 235 -27.01 1.44 0.16
C VAL A 235 -27.23 0.13 0.91
N GLU A 236 -27.45 0.20 2.22
CA GLU A 236 -27.98 -0.95 2.98
C GLU A 236 -29.18 -1.53 2.22
N PRO A 237 -29.17 -2.82 1.85
CA PRO A 237 -30.24 -3.40 1.06
C PRO A 237 -31.56 -3.28 1.83
N VAL A 238 -32.60 -2.76 1.15
CA VAL A 238 -33.92 -2.60 1.78
C VAL A 238 -34.49 -3.96 2.19
N PRO A 239 -35.39 -4.03 3.18
CA PRO A 239 -35.90 -5.31 3.71
C PRO A 239 -36.43 -6.27 2.62
N GLU A 240 -37.01 -5.75 1.54
CA GLU A 240 -37.44 -6.57 0.41
C GLU A 240 -36.26 -7.21 -0.35
N GLN A 241 -35.15 -6.48 -0.53
CA GLN A 241 -33.92 -6.98 -1.18
C GLN A 241 -33.20 -8.02 -0.31
N LEU A 242 -33.19 -7.82 1.01
CA LEU A 242 -32.62 -8.78 1.97
C LEU A 242 -33.36 -10.12 1.96
N ALA A 243 -34.68 -10.11 1.73
CA ALA A 243 -35.49 -11.33 1.62
C ALA A 243 -35.15 -12.16 0.36
N GLU A 244 -34.71 -11.50 -0.72
CA GLU A 244 -34.31 -12.16 -1.98
C GLU A 244 -32.90 -12.76 -1.92
N LEU A 245 -32.01 -12.24 -1.06
CA LEU A 245 -30.61 -12.66 -0.94
C LEU A 245 -30.39 -13.95 -0.14
N GLY A 246 -31.45 -14.58 0.38
CA GLY A 246 -31.39 -15.88 1.05
C GLY A 246 -30.45 -15.92 2.26
N LEU A 247 -29.59 -16.94 2.35
CA LEU A 247 -28.64 -17.09 3.47
C LEU A 247 -27.60 -15.95 3.55
N ALA A 248 -27.28 -15.28 2.44
CA ALA A 248 -26.33 -14.16 2.41
C ALA A 248 -26.93 -12.87 3.01
N GLY A 249 -28.25 -12.65 2.85
CA GLY A 249 -28.95 -11.52 3.47
C GLY A 249 -29.00 -11.59 5.00
N LYS A 250 -28.88 -12.79 5.60
CA LYS A 250 -28.87 -12.95 7.06
C LYS A 250 -27.63 -12.37 7.75
N ALA A 251 -26.52 -12.19 7.02
CA ALA A 251 -25.32 -11.56 7.56
C ALA A 251 -25.56 -10.07 7.91
N TRP A 252 -26.32 -9.37 7.06
CA TRP A 252 -26.71 -7.96 7.24
C TRP A 252 -27.69 -7.72 8.41
N LEU A 253 -28.43 -8.75 8.83
CA LEU A 253 -29.40 -8.65 9.93
C LEU A 253 -28.76 -8.72 11.33
N LYS A 254 -27.45 -8.98 11.41
CA LYS A 254 -26.75 -9.20 12.67
C LYS A 254 -26.34 -7.87 13.31
N LYS A 255 -27.27 -7.20 14.01
CA LYS A 255 -26.94 -6.07 14.90
C LYS A 255 -26.07 -6.57 16.05
N GLU A 256 -24.80 -6.19 16.06
CA GLU A 256 -23.90 -6.46 17.17
C GLU A 256 -24.37 -5.66 18.41
N GLN A 257 -24.88 -6.35 19.43
CA GLN A 257 -25.19 -5.71 20.71
C GLN A 257 -23.88 -5.46 21.48
N ARG A 258 -23.45 -4.21 21.51
CA ARG A 258 -22.39 -3.75 22.43
C ARG A 258 -22.95 -3.67 23.85
N GLN A 259 -22.72 -4.67 24.68
CA GLN A 259 -22.73 -4.44 26.13
C GLN A 259 -21.40 -3.81 26.52
N MET A 260 -21.39 -2.48 26.65
CA MET A 260 -20.39 -1.79 27.46
C MET A 260 -20.76 -2.09 28.92
N GLY A 261 -19.93 -2.87 29.61
CA GLY A 261 -20.12 -3.21 31.02
C GLY A 261 -20.30 -1.93 31.86
N GLY A 262 -21.52 -1.71 32.33
CA GLY A 262 -21.84 -0.80 33.42
C GLY A 262 -21.99 -1.60 34.71
N GLU A 263 -21.39 -1.08 35.78
CA GLU A 263 -21.41 -1.67 37.12
C GLU A 263 -22.84 -1.99 37.60
N GLN A 264 -23.01 -3.20 38.14
CA GLN A 264 -24.01 -3.55 39.16
C GLN A 264 -23.31 -4.30 40.28
#